data_AF-A0A482WQH3-F1
#
_entry.id   AF-A0A482WQH3-F1
#
_cell.length_a   1.000
_cell.length_b   1.000
_cell.length_c   1.000
_cell.angle_alpha   90.00
_cell.angle_beta   90.00
_cell.angle_gamma   90.00
#
_symmetry.space_group_name_H-M   'P 1'
#
loop_
_entity.id
_entity.type
_entity.pdbx_description
1 polymer ?
#
loop_
_entity_poly.entity_id
_entity_poly.type
_entity_poly.pdbx_seq_one_letter_code
_entity_poly.pdbx_strand_id
1 'polypeptide(L)'
;MGNSDSKTSSPTCNSRREKKSKSIYSSFSEFSLVNFASNLSGRSFASGATQHSTTSTNRPWSRVSRHRWRQSTLSNPLEASKTAWPVSHIEALFLPEFKIKDKSTFNFELVGTIAKGAFGKVYKVLKVDSNEIYAMKVLSKARIISENAIQQVKDEVRIQSMCGHNPFIVNCPYFWQTRKKLFIVSNFVSGGELLSLCQMYGSLPEELVAIYVAEIALALDFLHNSGVIYRDLKLENVLLDEEGHTQLIDFGLAKWLPYNKRTSTICGTLQYMAPEILSLENGYGHAVDWWSLGVLTCLLITSKKNPRTTVTGGKIMLKYVAA
;
A
#
# COMPACT_ATOMS: atom_id res chain seq x y z
N MET A 1 61.57 -32.16 25.34
CA MET A 1 61.37 -33.50 25.93
C MET A 1 59.88 -33.77 25.97
N GLY A 2 59.44 -34.81 25.26
CA GLY A 2 58.03 -35.18 25.21
C GLY A 2 57.57 -35.89 26.48
N ASN A 3 56.26 -36.01 26.63
CA ASN A 3 55.67 -37.33 26.84
C ASN A 3 54.23 -37.36 26.32
N SER A 4 54.06 -38.25 25.35
CA SER A 4 52.82 -38.82 24.86
C SER A 4 52.28 -39.86 25.84
N ASP A 5 50.97 -40.04 25.90
CA ASP A 5 50.40 -41.37 26.10
C ASP A 5 49.06 -41.58 25.36
N SER A 6 48.97 -42.79 24.81
CA SER A 6 48.05 -43.49 23.90
C SER A 6 46.55 -43.46 24.28
N LYS A 7 45.60 -43.24 23.35
CA LYS A 7 44.96 -44.11 22.30
C LYS A 7 43.89 -45.10 22.80
N THR A 8 42.87 -45.26 21.92
CA THR A 8 41.72 -46.22 21.88
C THR A 8 40.46 -45.75 22.63
N SER A 9 39.22 -45.83 22.14
CA SER A 9 38.61 -46.48 20.97
C SER A 9 37.24 -45.84 20.66
N SER A 10 36.85 -45.79 19.38
CA SER A 10 35.48 -45.54 18.92
C SER A 10 34.67 -46.85 18.88
N PRO A 11 33.34 -46.81 19.08
CA PRO A 11 32.47 -47.03 17.91
C PRO A 11 31.17 -46.20 17.86
N THR A 12 30.85 -45.75 16.65
CA THR A 12 29.54 -45.62 15.97
C THR A 12 28.29 -45.04 16.67
N CYS A 13 27.82 -43.93 16.06
CA CYS A 13 26.45 -43.64 15.60
C CYS A 13 25.30 -43.57 16.62
N ASN A 14 24.84 -42.34 16.91
CA ASN A 14 23.42 -42.05 16.82
C ASN A 14 23.16 -40.56 16.57
N SER A 15 22.46 -40.28 15.47
CA SER A 15 21.96 -38.98 15.08
C SER A 15 20.93 -38.46 16.10
N ARG A 16 21.15 -37.26 16.66
CA ARG A 16 20.06 -36.45 17.23
C ARG A 16 20.13 -35.02 16.72
N ARG A 17 19.11 -34.74 15.91
CA ARG A 17 18.68 -33.46 15.36
C ARG A 17 18.69 -32.35 16.41
N GLU A 18 19.55 -31.35 16.23
CA GLU A 18 19.31 -30.02 16.79
C GLU A 18 18.13 -29.38 16.04
N LYS A 19 17.03 -29.17 16.77
CA LYS A 19 15.89 -28.42 16.28
C LYS A 19 16.28 -26.95 16.19
N LYS A 20 16.51 -26.47 14.97
CA LYS A 20 16.40 -25.06 14.59
C LYS A 20 15.06 -24.53 15.09
N SER A 21 15.07 -23.60 16.04
CA SER A 21 13.91 -22.80 16.39
C SER A 21 13.56 -21.94 15.17
N LYS A 22 12.52 -22.35 14.46
CA LYS A 22 11.92 -21.58 13.39
C LYS A 22 11.31 -20.32 14.00
N SER A 23 11.73 -19.18 13.47
CA SER A 23 11.05 -17.89 13.58
C SER A 23 9.55 -18.07 13.35
N ILE A 24 8.76 -17.81 14.40
CA ILE A 24 7.30 -17.70 14.34
C ILE A 24 6.98 -16.21 14.23
N TYR A 25 7.24 -15.64 13.06
CA TYR A 25 6.73 -14.32 12.65
C TYR A 25 6.48 -14.35 11.14
N SER A 26 5.50 -15.16 10.74
CA SER A 26 5.07 -15.26 9.33
C SER A 26 3.56 -15.50 9.19
N SER A 27 2.75 -15.06 10.14
CA SER A 27 1.30 -15.18 10.04
C SER A 27 0.66 -14.10 10.88
N PHE A 28 0.47 -12.90 10.33
CA PHE A 28 -0.57 -11.93 10.68
C PHE A 28 -0.52 -10.78 9.66
N SER A 29 -0.76 -11.11 8.39
CA SER A 29 -1.08 -10.11 7.35
C SER A 29 -2.12 -10.64 6.34
N GLU A 30 -2.79 -11.75 6.64
CA GLU A 30 -3.86 -12.32 5.82
C GLU A 30 -5.17 -12.30 6.61
N PHE A 31 -5.83 -11.15 6.68
CA PHE A 31 -7.28 -11.09 6.87
C PHE A 31 -7.80 -9.86 6.13
N SER A 32 -7.86 -9.98 4.79
CA SER A 32 -8.69 -9.11 3.96
C SER A 32 -10.09 -9.69 3.94
N LEU A 33 -11.09 -8.90 4.34
CA LEU A 33 -12.51 -9.26 4.43
C LEU A 33 -13.15 -9.37 3.02
N VAL A 34 -12.80 -10.41 2.26
CA VAL A 34 -13.37 -10.67 0.93
C VAL A 34 -14.64 -11.55 0.98
N ASN A 35 -15.03 -12.09 2.14
CA ASN A 35 -16.07 -13.13 2.23
C ASN A 35 -17.47 -12.67 2.69
N PHE A 36 -17.87 -11.40 2.49
CA PHE A 36 -19.23 -10.95 2.91
C PHE A 36 -20.14 -10.40 1.80
N ALA A 37 -19.74 -10.47 0.53
CA ALA A 37 -20.57 -9.99 -0.60
C ALA A 37 -21.28 -11.10 -1.40
N SER A 38 -21.48 -12.28 -0.81
CA SER A 38 -22.34 -13.32 -1.39
C SER A 38 -23.65 -13.40 -0.62
N ASN A 39 -24.64 -12.59 -1.02
CA ASN A 39 -26.08 -12.88 -1.03
C ASN A 39 -26.90 -11.58 -1.08
N LEU A 40 -27.15 -11.07 -2.28
CA LEU A 40 -28.43 -10.45 -2.61
C LEU A 40 -28.82 -10.92 -4.01
N SER A 41 -29.67 -11.93 -4.03
CA SER A 41 -30.33 -12.47 -5.21
C SER A 41 -31.49 -11.58 -5.65
N GLY A 42 -31.76 -11.61 -6.95
CA GLY A 42 -33.12 -11.66 -7.46
C GLY A 42 -33.75 -10.34 -7.87
N ARG A 43 -33.82 -10.13 -9.19
CA ARG A 43 -35.09 -9.88 -9.92
C ARG A 43 -34.84 -9.96 -11.42
N SER A 44 -35.39 -11.02 -12.02
CA SER A 44 -35.52 -11.22 -13.46
C SER A 44 -36.87 -10.68 -13.92
N PHE A 45 -36.95 -10.12 -15.13
CA PHE A 45 -38.18 -10.12 -15.94
C PHE A 45 -37.88 -10.22 -17.45
N ALA A 46 -38.39 -11.34 -18.01
CA ALA A 46 -39.06 -11.58 -19.29
C ALA A 46 -38.46 -11.19 -20.67
N SER A 47 -38.19 -12.27 -21.44
CA SER A 47 -38.40 -12.58 -22.86
C SER A 47 -38.87 -11.53 -23.89
N GLY A 48 -38.21 -11.58 -25.05
CA GLY A 48 -38.75 -11.25 -26.38
C GLY A 48 -37.96 -11.97 -27.48
N ALA A 49 -38.66 -12.70 -28.35
CA ALA A 49 -38.18 -13.60 -29.42
C ALA A 49 -37.33 -12.88 -30.51
N THR A 50 -36.46 -13.53 -31.31
CA THR A 50 -36.82 -14.43 -32.42
C THR A 50 -35.57 -14.93 -33.20
N GLN A 51 -35.67 -16.16 -33.67
CA GLN A 51 -35.19 -16.76 -34.94
C GLN A 51 -33.68 -16.89 -35.26
N HIS A 52 -33.26 -18.15 -35.30
CA HIS A 52 -32.07 -18.67 -35.96
C HIS A 52 -32.27 -18.80 -37.47
N SER A 53 -31.23 -18.50 -38.24
CA SER A 53 -31.02 -19.06 -39.57
C SER A 53 -29.56 -19.53 -39.71
N THR A 54 -29.43 -20.77 -40.17
CA THR A 54 -28.20 -21.51 -40.44
C THR A 54 -27.71 -21.20 -41.85
N THR A 55 -26.39 -21.09 -42.04
CA THR A 55 -25.73 -21.49 -43.30
C THR A 55 -24.22 -21.57 -43.12
N SER A 56 -23.69 -22.77 -43.31
CA SER A 56 -22.26 -23.05 -43.50
C SER A 56 -21.76 -22.48 -44.83
N THR A 57 -20.47 -22.14 -44.93
CA THR A 57 -19.54 -22.76 -45.89
C THR A 57 -18.11 -22.17 -45.79
N ASN A 58 -17.18 -23.10 -45.59
CA ASN A 58 -15.76 -23.16 -45.97
C ASN A 58 -15.02 -21.93 -46.53
N ARG A 59 -13.83 -21.71 -45.96
CA ARG A 59 -12.68 -21.02 -46.58
C ARG A 59 -12.33 -21.63 -47.96
N PRO A 60 -11.70 -20.83 -48.82
CA PRO A 60 -10.40 -21.23 -49.34
C PRO A 60 -9.35 -20.12 -49.32
N TRP A 61 -8.09 -20.53 -49.17
CA TRP A 61 -6.91 -19.69 -49.29
C TRP A 61 -6.53 -19.41 -50.76
N SER A 62 -5.93 -18.23 -50.93
CA SER A 62 -5.02 -17.80 -52.01
C SER A 62 -5.60 -17.35 -53.35
N ARG A 63 -5.43 -16.05 -53.63
CA ARG A 63 -4.72 -15.57 -54.83
C ARG A 63 -4.38 -14.08 -54.69
N VAL A 64 -3.10 -13.79 -54.83
CA VAL A 64 -2.53 -12.45 -55.02
C VAL A 64 -3.13 -11.84 -56.29
N SER A 65 -3.60 -10.58 -56.21
CA SER A 65 -3.74 -9.71 -57.38
C SER A 65 -3.01 -8.40 -57.11
N ARG A 66 -2.03 -8.12 -57.96
CA ARG A 66 -1.28 -6.87 -58.01
C ARG A 66 -2.12 -5.86 -58.80
N HIS A 67 -2.58 -4.78 -58.16
CA HIS A 67 -2.98 -3.58 -58.89
C HIS A 67 -2.38 -2.32 -58.27
N ARG A 68 -1.22 -1.96 -58.84
CA ARG A 68 -0.68 -0.63 -59.15
C ARG A 68 -1.32 0.58 -58.44
N TRP A 69 -0.73 0.97 -57.31
CA TRP A 69 -0.86 2.33 -56.78
C TRP A 69 0.07 3.27 -57.56
N ARG A 70 -0.50 4.27 -58.24
CA ARG A 70 0.23 5.49 -58.63
C ARG A 70 -0.66 6.69 -58.34
N GLN A 71 -0.38 7.37 -57.23
CA GLN A 71 -0.09 8.82 -57.18
C GLN A 71 0.26 9.16 -55.72
N SER A 72 1.53 9.48 -55.50
CA SER A 72 2.07 9.89 -54.21
C SER A 72 1.71 11.36 -53.95
N THR A 73 0.78 11.61 -53.03
CA THR A 73 0.62 12.93 -52.38
C THR A 73 1.66 13.17 -51.28
N LEU A 74 2.60 12.24 -51.07
CA LEU A 74 3.67 12.36 -50.10
C LEU A 74 4.93 12.88 -50.80
N SER A 75 5.16 14.19 -50.73
CA SER A 75 6.43 14.82 -51.11
C SER A 75 7.53 14.62 -50.07
N ASN A 76 7.23 13.98 -48.94
CA ASN A 76 8.20 13.73 -47.88
C ASN A 76 8.05 12.31 -47.28
N PRO A 77 8.99 11.38 -47.53
CA PRO A 77 8.95 10.01 -46.99
C PRO A 77 8.99 9.95 -45.46
N LEU A 78 9.37 11.05 -44.79
CA LEU A 78 9.53 11.14 -43.34
C LEU A 78 8.32 11.75 -42.61
N GLU A 79 7.36 12.36 -43.33
CA GLU A 79 6.14 12.88 -42.70
C GLU A 79 5.15 11.77 -42.31
N ALA A 80 5.14 10.65 -43.05
CA ALA A 80 4.32 9.49 -42.72
C ALA A 80 4.85 8.69 -41.50
N SER A 81 6.03 9.03 -40.97
CA SER A 81 6.72 8.28 -39.92
C SER A 81 6.56 8.85 -38.50
N LYS A 82 5.74 9.89 -38.31
CA LYS A 82 5.47 10.47 -36.98
C LYS A 82 3.99 10.41 -36.61
N THR A 83 3.37 9.23 -36.66
CA THR A 83 2.25 9.00 -35.75
C THR A 83 2.85 8.91 -34.35
N ALA A 84 2.62 9.93 -33.52
CA ALA A 84 2.91 9.89 -32.09
C ALA A 84 2.36 8.57 -31.55
N TRP A 85 3.27 7.69 -31.11
CA TRP A 85 2.89 6.36 -30.63
C TRP A 85 1.76 6.51 -29.60
N PRO A 86 0.60 5.88 -29.80
CA PRO A 86 -0.47 5.99 -28.84
C PRO A 86 0.05 5.42 -27.53
N VAL A 87 0.03 6.25 -26.48
CA VAL A 87 0.30 5.83 -25.11
C VAL A 87 -0.50 4.54 -24.87
N SER A 88 0.15 3.50 -24.35
CA SER A 88 -0.56 2.24 -24.16
C SER A 88 -1.75 2.44 -23.24
N HIS A 89 -2.86 1.73 -23.48
CA HIS A 89 -4.07 1.87 -22.66
C HIS A 89 -3.76 1.73 -21.16
N ILE A 90 -2.88 0.79 -20.80
CA ILE A 90 -2.42 0.57 -19.43
C ILE A 90 -1.68 1.79 -18.85
N GLU A 91 -0.88 2.51 -19.64
CA GLU A 91 -0.20 3.74 -19.19
C GLU A 91 -1.17 4.92 -19.07
N ALA A 92 -2.15 5.00 -19.97
CA ALA A 92 -3.16 6.05 -19.96
C ALA A 92 -4.00 6.06 -18.67
N LEU A 93 -4.26 4.88 -18.07
CA LEU A 93 -5.01 4.76 -16.82
C LEU A 93 -4.39 5.54 -15.64
N PHE A 94 -3.07 5.70 -15.63
CA PHE A 94 -2.33 6.33 -14.52
C PHE A 94 -1.93 7.79 -14.80
N LEU A 95 -2.29 8.34 -15.97
CA LEU A 95 -2.11 9.76 -16.27
C LEU A 95 -3.25 10.61 -15.68
N PRO A 96 -3.02 11.92 -15.42
CA PRO A 96 -1.76 12.65 -15.56
C PRO A 96 -0.77 12.50 -14.40
N GLU A 97 -1.17 11.85 -13.30
CA GLU A 97 -0.45 11.80 -12.03
C GLU A 97 0.92 11.12 -12.21
N PHE A 98 0.94 9.92 -12.77
CA PHE A 98 2.19 9.24 -13.07
C PHE A 98 2.65 9.59 -14.48
N LYS A 99 3.61 10.48 -14.63
CA LYS A 99 4.20 10.78 -15.95
C LYS A 99 4.99 9.57 -16.46
N ILE A 100 4.91 9.32 -17.76
CA ILE A 100 5.69 8.26 -18.42
C ILE A 100 7.14 8.71 -18.48
N LYS A 101 8.03 7.90 -17.92
CA LYS A 101 9.46 8.15 -17.90
C LYS A 101 10.22 6.86 -18.22
N ASP A 102 11.28 7.00 -18.99
CA ASP A 102 12.19 5.90 -19.26
C ASP A 102 13.09 5.62 -18.05
N LYS A 103 13.65 4.42 -18.01
CA LYS A 103 14.48 3.94 -16.90
C LYS A 103 15.67 4.85 -16.57
N SER A 104 16.14 5.67 -17.51
CA SER A 104 17.29 6.56 -17.35
C SER A 104 16.97 7.91 -16.68
N THR A 105 15.70 8.20 -16.40
CA THR A 105 15.32 9.57 -16.00
C THR A 105 15.69 9.91 -14.55
N PHE A 106 15.98 8.92 -13.71
CA PHE A 106 16.40 9.13 -12.33
C PHE A 106 17.47 8.13 -11.92
N ASN A 107 18.63 8.64 -11.51
CA ASN A 107 19.75 7.84 -11.04
C ASN A 107 19.54 7.48 -9.57
N PHE A 108 18.79 6.41 -9.32
CA PHE A 108 18.63 5.84 -7.98
C PHE A 108 19.43 4.53 -7.88
N GLU A 109 20.34 4.47 -6.92
CA GLU A 109 21.08 3.26 -6.57
C GLU A 109 20.35 2.50 -5.46
N LEU A 110 20.22 1.19 -5.61
CA LEU A 110 19.56 0.35 -4.64
C LEU A 110 20.50 0.10 -3.45
N VAL A 111 20.10 0.55 -2.26
CA VAL A 111 20.84 0.33 -1.01
C VAL A 111 20.31 -0.92 -0.30
N GLY A 112 19.00 -1.11 -0.24
CA GLY A 112 18.39 -2.23 0.48
C GLY A 112 16.90 -2.39 0.27
N THR A 113 16.33 -3.48 0.79
CA THR A 113 14.87 -3.70 0.80
C THR A 113 14.33 -3.37 2.19
N ILE A 114 13.32 -2.51 2.26
CA ILE A 114 12.66 -2.10 3.52
C ILE A 114 11.48 -3.03 3.79
N ALA A 115 10.55 -3.13 2.84
CA ALA A 115 9.31 -3.87 3.03
C ALA A 115 8.82 -4.57 1.76
N LYS A 116 7.96 -5.57 1.94
CA LYS A 116 7.21 -6.24 0.87
C LYS A 116 5.72 -6.10 1.18
N GLY A 117 5.00 -5.39 0.32
CA GLY A 117 3.56 -5.18 0.44
C GLY A 117 2.75 -6.00 -0.56
N ALA A 118 1.43 -5.85 -0.52
CA ALA A 118 0.50 -6.54 -1.43
C ALA A 118 0.78 -6.21 -2.91
N PHE A 119 0.87 -4.91 -3.22
CA PHE A 119 1.03 -4.41 -4.59
C PHE A 119 2.47 -4.35 -5.09
N GLY A 120 3.46 -4.50 -4.19
CA GLY A 120 4.82 -4.10 -4.52
C GLY A 120 5.86 -4.30 -3.42
N LYS A 121 7.02 -3.70 -3.64
CA LYS A 121 8.16 -3.73 -2.71
C LYS A 121 8.63 -2.31 -2.45
N VAL A 122 9.10 -2.05 -1.23
CA VAL A 122 9.68 -0.79 -0.81
C VAL A 122 11.18 -0.98 -0.65
N TYR A 123 11.96 -0.12 -1.28
CA TYR A 123 13.41 -0.16 -1.27
C TYR A 123 13.98 1.11 -0.67
N LYS A 124 15.10 0.97 0.05
CA LYS A 124 15.97 2.08 0.40
C LYS A 124 16.87 2.37 -0.80
N VAL A 125 16.86 3.59 -1.29
CA VAL A 125 17.63 3.99 -2.47
C VAL A 125 18.42 5.27 -2.22
N LEU A 126 19.57 5.41 -2.86
CA LEU A 126 20.38 6.62 -2.87
C LEU A 126 20.18 7.34 -4.20
N LYS A 127 19.79 8.61 -4.19
CA LYS A 127 19.76 9.43 -5.40
C LYS A 127 21.18 9.92 -5.68
N VAL A 128 21.78 9.46 -6.76
CA VAL A 128 23.19 9.76 -7.10
C VAL A 128 23.43 11.26 -7.25
N ASP A 129 22.47 11.98 -7.85
CA ASP A 129 22.63 13.40 -8.16
C ASP A 129 22.66 14.29 -6.90
N SER A 130 21.89 13.96 -5.85
CA SER A 130 21.83 14.73 -4.60
C SER A 130 22.55 14.06 -3.42
N ASN A 131 23.00 12.81 -3.58
CA ASN A 131 23.54 11.97 -2.51
C ASN A 131 22.60 11.82 -1.30
N GLU A 132 21.29 11.86 -1.54
CA GLU A 132 20.26 11.73 -0.50
C GLU A 132 19.56 10.37 -0.55
N ILE A 133 19.14 9.90 0.62
CA ILE A 133 18.47 8.62 0.78
C ILE A 133 16.95 8.80 0.68
N TYR A 134 16.31 7.91 -0.06
CA TYR A 134 14.86 7.87 -0.23
C TYR A 134 14.29 6.47 -0.02
N ALA A 135 12.98 6.41 0.23
CA ALA A 135 12.19 5.19 0.20
C ALA A 135 11.45 5.11 -1.14
N MET A 136 11.78 4.11 -1.97
CA MET A 136 11.16 3.88 -3.28
C MET A 136 10.18 2.70 -3.21
N LYS A 137 8.89 3.00 -3.32
CA LYS A 137 7.80 2.03 -3.47
C LYS A 137 7.60 1.70 -4.94
N VAL A 138 7.79 0.44 -5.30
CA VAL A 138 7.67 -0.08 -6.68
C VAL A 138 6.46 -0.98 -6.79
N LEU A 139 5.46 -0.56 -7.56
CA LEU A 139 4.16 -1.22 -7.65
C LEU A 139 3.95 -1.89 -9.03
N SER A 140 3.29 -3.04 -9.05
CA SER A 140 2.93 -3.75 -10.28
C SER A 140 1.60 -3.23 -10.84
N LYS A 141 1.60 -2.69 -12.07
CA LYS A 141 0.36 -2.24 -12.73
C LYS A 141 -0.67 -3.36 -12.88
N ALA A 142 -0.22 -4.56 -13.22
CA ALA A 142 -1.10 -5.71 -13.40
C ALA A 142 -1.86 -6.05 -12.11
N ARG A 143 -1.20 -5.95 -10.94
CA ARG A 143 -1.82 -6.21 -9.63
C ARG A 143 -2.82 -5.11 -9.25
N ILE A 144 -2.44 -3.85 -9.48
CA ILE A 144 -3.33 -2.71 -9.21
C ILE A 144 -4.61 -2.82 -10.03
N ILE A 145 -4.50 -3.19 -11.31
CA ILE A 145 -5.66 -3.35 -12.19
C ILE A 145 -6.53 -4.54 -11.75
N SER A 146 -5.93 -5.69 -11.42
CA SER A 146 -6.70 -6.87 -10.99
C SER A 146 -7.47 -6.63 -9.69
N GLU A 147 -6.98 -5.74 -8.83
CA GLU A 147 -7.61 -5.38 -7.56
C GLU A 147 -8.49 -4.12 -7.65
N ASN A 148 -8.70 -3.57 -8.86
CA ASN A 148 -9.46 -2.32 -9.08
C ASN A 148 -8.97 -1.12 -8.25
N ALA A 149 -7.67 -1.07 -7.92
CA ALA A 149 -7.08 -0.08 -7.01
C ALA A 149 -6.46 1.13 -7.74
N ILE A 150 -6.82 1.38 -8.99
CA ILE A 150 -6.20 2.46 -9.81
C ILE A 150 -6.41 3.82 -9.15
N GLN A 151 -7.65 4.16 -8.80
CA GLN A 151 -7.97 5.46 -8.21
C GLN A 151 -7.27 5.64 -6.86
N GLN A 152 -7.23 4.58 -6.04
CA GLN A 152 -6.57 4.57 -4.74
C GLN A 152 -5.08 4.92 -4.86
N VAL A 153 -4.35 4.34 -5.81
CA VAL A 153 -2.92 4.63 -6.02
C VAL A 153 -2.70 6.05 -6.57
N LYS A 154 -3.62 6.56 -7.39
CA LYS A 154 -3.56 7.95 -7.87
C LYS A 154 -3.80 8.95 -6.73
N ASP A 155 -4.76 8.65 -5.86
CA ASP A 155 -5.08 9.46 -4.70
C ASP A 155 -3.96 9.42 -3.65
N GLU A 156 -3.34 8.26 -3.40
CA GLU A 156 -2.18 8.13 -2.49
C GLU A 156 -1.09 9.16 -2.81
N VAL A 157 -0.63 9.20 -4.06
CA VAL A 157 0.43 10.12 -4.49
C VAL A 157 -0.05 11.57 -4.49
N ARG A 158 -1.28 11.82 -4.96
CA ARG A 158 -1.82 13.18 -5.00
C ARG A 158 -1.94 13.77 -3.60
N ILE A 159 -2.52 13.02 -2.66
CA ILE A 159 -2.69 13.43 -1.26
C ILE A 159 -1.32 13.65 -0.63
N GLN A 160 -0.42 12.67 -0.72
CA GLN A 160 0.89 12.73 -0.07
C GLN A 160 1.75 13.87 -0.63
N SER A 161 1.75 14.10 -1.94
CA SER A 161 2.51 15.21 -2.55
C SER A 161 1.94 16.59 -2.23
N MET A 162 0.62 16.74 -2.11
CA MET A 162 -0.01 18.00 -1.71
C MET A 162 0.19 18.31 -0.22
N CYS A 163 0.13 17.28 0.62
CA CYS A 163 0.20 17.41 2.08
C CYS A 163 1.63 17.35 2.63
N GLY A 164 2.60 16.89 1.84
CA GLY A 164 3.99 16.64 2.27
C GLY A 164 4.82 17.87 2.63
N HIS A 165 4.24 19.07 2.63
CA HIS A 165 4.89 20.27 3.17
C HIS A 165 4.68 20.41 4.70
N ASN A 166 3.73 19.65 5.27
CA ASN A 166 3.55 19.57 6.70
C ASN A 166 4.70 18.77 7.34
N PRO A 167 5.31 19.22 8.46
CA PRO A 167 6.48 18.57 9.05
C PRO A 167 6.21 17.14 9.54
N PHE A 168 4.97 16.83 9.92
CA PHE A 168 4.59 15.52 10.45
C PHE A 168 4.08 14.55 9.37
N ILE A 169 4.25 14.88 8.09
CA ILE A 169 3.86 14.06 6.94
C ILE A 169 5.05 13.85 6.03
N VAL A 170 5.37 12.58 5.71
CA VAL A 170 6.48 12.28 4.82
C VAL A 170 6.19 12.78 3.40
N ASN A 171 7.06 13.66 2.91
CA ASN A 171 6.97 14.20 1.56
C ASN A 171 7.21 13.12 0.47
N CYS A 172 6.53 13.27 -0.66
CA CYS A 172 6.66 12.42 -1.85
C CYS A 172 7.10 13.27 -3.07
N PRO A 173 8.40 13.56 -3.21
CA PRO A 173 8.90 14.46 -4.26
C PRO A 173 8.87 13.87 -5.68
N TYR A 174 8.96 12.53 -5.84
CA TYR A 174 9.03 11.92 -7.17
C TYR A 174 8.06 10.75 -7.32
N PHE A 175 7.37 10.73 -8.45
CA PHE A 175 6.48 9.64 -8.82
C PHE A 175 6.38 9.57 -10.35
N TRP A 176 6.47 8.36 -10.89
CA TRP A 176 6.43 8.13 -12.34
C TRP A 176 5.99 6.72 -12.68
N GLN A 177 5.76 6.47 -13.96
CA GLN A 177 5.44 5.16 -14.48
C GLN A 177 6.37 4.72 -15.61
N THR A 178 6.52 3.40 -15.70
CA THR A 178 7.07 2.68 -16.85
C THR A 178 5.99 1.78 -17.44
N ARG A 179 6.29 1.08 -18.54
CA ARG A 179 5.35 0.15 -19.18
C ARG A 179 4.67 -0.85 -18.23
N LYS A 180 5.38 -1.35 -17.21
CA LYS A 180 4.88 -2.41 -16.31
C LYS A 180 4.71 -2.00 -14.84
N LYS A 181 5.36 -0.92 -14.40
CA LYS A 181 5.48 -0.58 -12.98
C LYS A 181 5.22 0.88 -12.72
N LEU A 182 4.73 1.19 -11.53
CA LEU A 182 4.70 2.53 -10.96
C LEU A 182 5.80 2.66 -9.91
N PHE A 183 6.30 3.88 -9.76
CA PHE A 183 7.34 4.23 -8.81
C PHE A 183 6.85 5.45 -8.03
N ILE A 184 6.90 5.34 -6.70
CA ILE A 184 6.59 6.40 -5.76
C ILE A 184 7.82 6.53 -4.86
N VAL A 185 8.39 7.72 -4.75
CA VAL A 185 9.61 7.99 -4.00
C VAL A 185 9.32 9.03 -2.95
N SER A 186 9.47 8.63 -1.70
CA SER A 186 9.25 9.44 -0.51
C SER A 186 10.57 9.65 0.23
N ASN A 187 10.66 10.70 1.03
CA ASN A 187 11.82 10.92 1.90
C ASN A 187 12.01 9.71 2.83
N PHE A 188 13.27 9.30 3.03
CA PHE A 188 13.57 8.21 3.96
C PHE A 188 13.63 8.77 5.39
N VAL A 189 12.91 8.13 6.30
CA VAL A 189 12.89 8.47 7.72
C VAL A 189 13.72 7.43 8.47
N SER A 190 14.75 7.86 9.19
CA SER A 190 15.80 7.00 9.74
C SER A 190 15.56 6.49 11.17
N GLY A 191 14.72 7.16 11.97
CA GLY A 191 14.46 6.78 13.37
C GLY A 191 13.54 5.57 13.56
N GLY A 192 13.03 4.99 12.47
CA GLY A 192 12.28 3.74 12.49
C GLY A 192 10.81 3.89 12.90
N GLU A 193 10.16 2.76 13.16
CA GLU A 193 8.72 2.70 13.45
C GLU A 193 8.44 2.93 14.94
N LEU A 194 7.39 3.71 15.25
CA LEU A 194 6.92 3.90 16.62
C LEU A 194 6.51 2.56 17.27
N LEU A 195 6.00 1.61 16.47
CA LEU A 195 5.73 0.25 16.93
C LEU A 195 6.98 -0.41 17.53
N SER A 196 8.14 -0.27 16.87
CA SER A 196 9.39 -0.89 17.33
C SER A 196 9.86 -0.29 18.65
N LEU A 197 9.68 1.03 18.82
CA LEU A 197 9.95 1.73 20.08
C LEU A 197 9.06 1.19 21.20
N CYS A 198 7.75 1.07 20.97
CA CYS A 198 6.81 0.49 21.94
C CYS A 198 7.15 -0.98 22.29
N GLN A 199 7.60 -1.77 21.31
CA GLN A 199 8.02 -3.16 21.54
C GLN A 199 9.31 -3.27 22.37
N MET A 200 10.24 -2.33 22.23
CA MET A 200 11.49 -2.32 23.00
C MET A 200 11.29 -1.87 24.44
N TYR A 201 10.55 -0.78 24.66
CA TYR A 201 10.43 -0.15 25.98
C TYR A 201 9.17 -0.54 26.75
N GLY A 202 8.19 -1.17 26.10
CA GLY A 202 6.89 -1.41 26.71
C GLY A 202 6.13 -0.10 26.86
N SER A 203 5.58 0.17 28.05
CA SER A 203 4.78 1.36 28.33
C SER A 203 5.64 2.61 28.25
N LEU A 204 5.18 3.62 27.52
CA LEU A 204 5.87 4.89 27.43
C LEU A 204 5.39 5.84 28.54
N PRO A 205 6.27 6.73 29.04
CA PRO A 205 5.89 7.77 29.98
C PRO A 205 4.77 8.65 29.40
N GLU A 206 3.79 9.01 30.22
CA GLU A 206 2.64 9.81 29.79
C GLU A 206 3.04 11.13 29.12
N GLU A 207 4.08 11.80 29.64
CA GLU A 207 4.63 13.03 29.07
C GLU A 207 5.11 12.84 27.62
N LEU A 208 5.77 11.71 27.34
CA LEU A 208 6.23 11.38 25.99
C LEU A 208 5.06 11.01 25.07
N VAL A 209 4.09 10.26 25.59
CA VAL A 209 2.87 9.93 24.84
C VAL A 209 2.11 11.19 24.46
N ALA A 210 2.00 12.16 25.37
CA ALA A 210 1.33 13.42 25.10
C ALA A 210 1.96 14.18 23.92
N ILE A 211 3.29 14.18 23.79
CA ILE A 211 4.00 14.79 22.66
C ILE A 211 3.64 14.07 21.35
N TYR A 212 3.80 12.75 21.28
CA TYR A 212 3.50 11.99 20.06
C TYR A 212 2.03 12.12 19.66
N VAL A 213 1.11 12.07 20.61
CA VAL A 213 -0.33 12.24 20.34
C VAL A 213 -0.62 13.64 19.84
N ALA A 214 0.01 14.67 20.40
CA ALA A 214 -0.16 16.05 19.94
C ALA A 214 0.34 16.23 18.49
N GLU A 215 1.52 15.72 18.16
CA GLU A 215 2.06 15.81 16.79
C GLU A 215 1.20 15.06 15.77
N ILE A 216 0.77 13.83 16.10
CA ILE A 216 -0.13 13.05 15.24
C ILE A 216 -1.48 13.77 15.10
N ALA A 217 -2.01 14.35 16.17
CA ALA A 217 -3.24 15.13 16.14
C ALA A 217 -3.12 16.35 15.22
N LEU A 218 -1.99 17.07 15.25
CA LEU A 218 -1.72 18.19 14.35
C LEU A 218 -1.65 17.73 12.88
N ALA A 219 -1.05 16.58 12.61
CA ALA A 219 -1.03 16.00 11.27
C ALA A 219 -2.44 15.65 10.77
N LEU A 220 -3.27 15.04 11.63
CA LEU A 220 -4.64 14.67 11.30
C LEU A 220 -5.54 15.90 11.09
N ASP A 221 -5.44 16.90 11.98
CA ASP A 221 -6.19 18.15 11.85
C ASP A 221 -5.86 18.85 10.52
N PHE A 222 -4.57 18.91 10.17
CA PHE A 222 -4.13 19.43 8.87
C PHE A 222 -4.75 18.68 7.68
N LEU A 223 -4.78 17.34 7.72
CA LEU A 223 -5.41 16.53 6.68
C LEU A 223 -6.92 16.78 6.60
N HIS A 224 -7.60 16.83 7.75
CA HIS A 224 -9.05 17.04 7.82
C HIS A 224 -9.43 18.44 7.31
N ASN A 225 -8.64 19.46 7.63
CA ASN A 225 -8.78 20.82 7.10
C ASN A 225 -8.54 20.88 5.59
N SER A 226 -7.72 19.99 5.06
CA SER A 226 -7.51 19.80 3.61
C SER A 226 -8.62 18.96 2.94
N GLY A 227 -9.62 18.48 3.69
CA GLY A 227 -10.68 17.60 3.19
C GLY A 227 -10.20 16.19 2.88
N VAL A 228 -9.22 15.69 3.64
CA VAL A 228 -8.67 14.34 3.54
C VAL A 228 -8.95 13.57 4.82
N ILE A 229 -9.43 12.34 4.67
CA ILE A 229 -9.54 11.37 5.76
C ILE A 229 -8.44 10.31 5.61
N TYR A 230 -7.72 9.98 6.68
CA TYR A 230 -6.51 9.15 6.62
C TYR A 230 -6.80 7.64 6.69
N ARG A 231 -7.66 7.20 7.61
CA ARG A 231 -8.28 5.85 7.71
C ARG A 231 -7.36 4.65 8.01
N ASP A 232 -6.04 4.84 8.14
CA ASP A 232 -5.12 3.74 8.49
C ASP A 232 -4.10 4.17 9.55
N LEU A 233 -4.56 4.90 10.58
CA LEU A 233 -3.72 5.26 11.71
C LEU A 233 -3.43 4.04 12.58
N LYS A 234 -2.14 3.70 12.66
CA LYS A 234 -1.59 2.58 13.42
C LYS A 234 -0.10 2.82 13.70
N LEU A 235 0.44 2.13 14.69
CA LEU A 235 1.84 2.32 15.13
C LEU A 235 2.87 2.02 14.03
N GLU A 236 2.53 1.15 13.08
CA GLU A 236 3.36 0.80 11.91
C GLU A 236 3.48 1.96 10.90
N ASN A 237 2.48 2.83 10.85
CA ASN A 237 2.42 3.94 9.89
C ASN A 237 2.90 5.28 10.49
N VAL A 238 3.43 5.25 11.72
CA VAL A 238 4.07 6.40 12.36
C VAL A 238 5.56 6.10 12.47
N LEU A 239 6.38 6.86 11.75
CA LEU A 239 7.83 6.81 11.87
C LEU A 239 8.33 7.92 12.78
N LEU A 240 9.54 7.77 13.28
CA LEU A 240 10.26 8.80 14.02
C LEU A 240 11.45 9.27 13.21
N ASP A 241 11.67 10.57 13.12
CA ASP A 241 12.85 11.12 12.46
C ASP A 241 14.10 11.12 13.37
N GLU A 242 15.16 11.81 12.94
CA GLU A 242 16.45 11.84 13.65
C GLU A 242 16.38 12.60 14.98
N GLU A 243 15.45 13.53 15.09
CA GLU A 243 15.20 14.32 16.31
C GLU A 243 14.14 13.65 17.21
N GLY A 244 13.46 12.62 16.68
CA GLY A 244 12.44 11.86 17.38
C GLY A 244 11.02 12.38 17.17
N HIS A 245 10.79 13.27 16.20
CA HIS A 245 9.47 13.76 15.84
C HIS A 245 8.72 12.76 14.97
N THR A 246 7.39 12.73 15.09
CA THR A 246 6.53 11.80 14.36
C THR A 246 6.35 12.19 12.90
N GLN A 247 6.40 11.20 12.01
CA GLN A 247 6.08 11.38 10.60
C GLN A 247 5.12 10.30 10.12
N LEU A 248 3.95 10.73 9.63
CA LEU A 248 2.96 9.84 9.03
C LEU A 248 3.40 9.38 7.64
N ILE A 249 3.26 8.08 7.41
CA ILE A 249 3.53 7.42 6.13
C ILE A 249 2.28 6.72 5.58
N ASP A 250 2.38 6.16 4.38
CA ASP A 250 1.38 5.30 3.74
C ASP A 250 -0.04 5.90 3.63
N PHE A 251 -0.26 6.70 2.58
CA PHE A 251 -1.55 7.28 2.24
C PHE A 251 -2.41 6.35 1.38
N GLY A 252 -2.05 5.06 1.29
CA GLY A 252 -2.73 4.10 0.43
C GLY A 252 -4.22 3.93 0.76
N LEU A 253 -4.65 4.17 2.00
CA LEU A 253 -6.05 4.15 2.39
C LEU A 253 -6.64 5.54 2.63
N ALA A 254 -5.87 6.60 2.44
CA ALA A 254 -6.40 7.96 2.55
C ALA A 254 -7.37 8.27 1.41
N LYS A 255 -8.27 9.24 1.62
CA LYS A 255 -9.25 9.63 0.61
C LYS A 255 -9.68 11.08 0.77
N TRP A 256 -9.98 11.74 -0.35
CA TRP A 256 -10.67 13.02 -0.35
C TRP A 256 -12.10 12.87 0.15
N LEU A 257 -12.40 13.52 1.26
CA LEU A 257 -13.72 13.56 1.86
C LEU A 257 -13.95 14.99 2.38
N PRO A 258 -14.72 15.82 1.67
CA PRO A 258 -15.05 17.15 2.17
C PRO A 258 -15.76 17.07 3.53
N TYR A 259 -15.63 18.13 4.33
CA TYR A 259 -16.33 18.23 5.61
C TYR A 259 -17.85 18.00 5.42
N ASN A 260 -18.48 17.32 6.36
CA ASN A 260 -19.90 16.88 6.31
C ASN A 260 -20.26 15.83 5.25
N LYS A 261 -19.30 15.30 4.47
CA LYS A 261 -19.53 14.12 3.63
C LYS A 261 -19.20 12.84 4.39
N ARG A 262 -19.75 11.73 3.90
CA ARG A 262 -19.53 10.39 4.45
C ARG A 262 -19.10 9.41 3.38
N THR A 263 -18.38 8.37 3.80
CA THR A 263 -18.00 7.24 2.97
C THR A 263 -18.37 5.92 3.66
N SER A 264 -18.54 4.85 2.89
CA SER A 264 -19.02 3.54 3.36
C SER A 264 -18.04 2.40 3.10
N THR A 265 -16.84 2.69 2.59
CA THR A 265 -15.82 1.67 2.31
C THR A 265 -15.25 1.12 3.61
N ILE A 266 -15.35 -0.18 3.86
CA ILE A 266 -14.67 -0.81 5.00
C ILE A 266 -13.18 -0.93 4.65
N CYS A 267 -12.33 -0.26 5.42
CA CYS A 267 -10.88 -0.29 5.27
C CYS A 267 -10.18 0.10 6.57
N GLY A 268 -8.87 -0.18 6.64
CA GLY A 268 -8.02 0.07 7.79
C GLY A 268 -7.63 -1.22 8.50
N THR A 269 -6.94 -1.08 9.63
CA THR A 269 -6.54 -2.23 10.46
C THR A 269 -7.58 -2.46 11.55
N LEU A 270 -8.20 -3.65 11.58
CA LEU A 270 -9.40 -3.96 12.38
C LEU A 270 -9.32 -3.50 13.85
N GLN A 271 -8.16 -3.61 14.49
CA GLN A 271 -7.97 -3.25 15.89
C GLN A 271 -8.04 -1.74 16.18
N TYR A 272 -7.83 -0.90 15.16
CA TYR A 272 -7.91 0.56 15.27
C TYR A 272 -9.23 1.12 14.71
N MET A 273 -10.04 0.30 14.03
CA MET A 273 -11.26 0.75 13.38
C MET A 273 -12.30 1.24 14.39
N ALA A 274 -12.94 2.36 14.04
CA ALA A 274 -14.11 2.86 14.73
C ALA A 274 -15.33 1.94 14.50
N PRO A 275 -16.23 1.78 15.48
CA PRO A 275 -17.38 0.89 15.39
C PRO A 275 -18.30 1.23 14.20
N GLU A 276 -18.44 2.50 13.84
CA GLU A 276 -19.26 2.97 12.73
C GLU A 276 -18.73 2.53 11.35
N ILE A 277 -17.44 2.23 11.21
CA ILE A 277 -16.88 1.65 9.97
C ILE A 277 -17.51 0.27 9.73
N LEU A 278 -17.74 -0.49 10.79
CA LEU A 278 -18.28 -1.86 10.74
C LEU A 278 -19.80 -1.89 10.63
N SER A 279 -20.49 -0.86 11.14
CA SER A 279 -21.95 -0.79 11.15
C SER A 279 -22.58 -0.58 9.76
N LEU A 280 -21.84 0.02 8.80
CA LEU A 280 -22.24 0.28 7.41
C LEU A 280 -23.51 1.14 7.16
N GLU A 281 -24.43 1.25 8.12
CA GLU A 281 -25.77 1.83 7.90
C GLU A 281 -25.75 3.32 7.54
N ASN A 282 -24.87 4.12 8.15
CA ASN A 282 -24.92 5.58 8.03
C ASN A 282 -23.66 6.18 7.38
N GLY A 283 -22.72 5.34 6.96
CA GLY A 283 -21.35 5.74 6.59
C GLY A 283 -20.59 6.42 7.73
N TYR A 284 -19.34 6.77 7.48
CA TYR A 284 -18.46 7.41 8.45
C TYR A 284 -17.75 8.62 7.84
N GLY A 285 -17.18 9.47 8.69
CA GLY A 285 -16.41 10.66 8.32
C GLY A 285 -15.13 10.77 9.13
N HIS A 286 -14.58 11.97 9.22
CA HIS A 286 -13.28 12.26 9.86
C HIS A 286 -13.13 11.78 11.32
N ALA A 287 -14.24 11.59 12.04
CA ALA A 287 -14.26 11.10 13.42
C ALA A 287 -13.53 9.75 13.62
N VAL A 288 -13.46 8.90 12.59
CA VAL A 288 -12.80 7.59 12.69
C VAL A 288 -11.30 7.68 12.89
N ASP A 289 -10.66 8.75 12.40
CA ASP A 289 -9.23 8.98 12.61
C ASP A 289 -8.96 9.35 14.07
N TRP A 290 -9.84 10.15 14.68
CA TRP A 290 -9.80 10.48 16.11
C TRP A 290 -10.03 9.27 17.01
N TRP A 291 -10.94 8.36 16.61
CA TRP A 291 -11.09 7.07 17.28
C TRP A 291 -9.79 6.27 17.22
N SER A 292 -9.18 6.17 16.04
CA SER A 292 -7.92 5.45 15.83
C SER A 292 -6.79 6.04 16.68
N LEU A 293 -6.75 7.38 16.82
CA LEU A 293 -5.79 8.07 17.68
C LEU A 293 -6.01 7.73 19.16
N GLY A 294 -7.26 7.64 19.61
CA GLY A 294 -7.59 7.21 20.96
C GLY A 294 -7.13 5.77 21.25
N VAL A 295 -7.34 4.85 20.30
CA VAL A 295 -6.82 3.47 20.39
C VAL A 295 -5.29 3.47 20.46
N LEU A 296 -4.63 4.22 19.57
CA LEU A 296 -3.17 4.34 19.53
C LEU A 296 -2.62 4.88 20.87
N THR A 297 -3.24 5.93 21.42
CA THR A 297 -2.88 6.52 22.72
C THR A 297 -2.96 5.48 23.84
N CYS A 298 -4.06 4.73 23.90
CA CYS A 298 -4.22 3.68 24.91
C CYS A 298 -3.15 2.59 24.78
N LEU A 299 -2.75 2.23 23.55
CA LEU A 299 -1.69 1.26 23.31
C LEU A 299 -0.33 1.77 23.77
N LEU A 300 0.00 3.05 23.54
CA LEU A 300 1.27 3.65 23.97
C LEU A 300 1.41 3.70 25.50
N ILE A 301 0.31 3.98 26.22
CA ILE A 301 0.31 4.04 27.69
C ILE A 301 0.33 2.63 28.30
N THR A 302 -0.50 1.73 27.79
CA THR A 302 -0.74 0.43 28.44
C THR A 302 0.29 -0.62 28.04
N SER A 303 0.84 -0.54 26.84
CA SER A 303 1.73 -1.53 26.18
C SER A 303 1.33 -2.98 26.30
N LYS A 304 0.05 -3.24 26.61
CA LYS A 304 -0.56 -4.55 26.52
C LYS A 304 -0.78 -4.83 25.05
N LYS A 305 -0.22 -5.96 24.59
CA LYS A 305 -0.66 -6.58 23.35
C LYS A 305 -2.16 -6.85 23.44
N ASN A 306 -2.91 -6.09 22.66
CA ASN A 306 -4.30 -6.27 22.27
C ASN A 306 -5.37 -5.94 23.32
N PRO A 307 -6.24 -4.96 23.07
CA PRO A 307 -7.63 -5.10 23.46
C PRO A 307 -8.23 -6.27 22.66
N ARG A 308 -8.67 -7.34 23.34
CA ARG A 308 -9.49 -8.37 22.68
C ARG A 308 -10.85 -7.73 22.37
N THR A 309 -11.12 -7.47 21.10
CA THR A 309 -12.46 -7.14 20.61
C THR A 309 -13.33 -8.39 20.71
N THR A 310 -13.99 -8.58 21.84
CA THR A 310 -15.08 -9.56 21.96
C THR A 310 -16.36 -8.88 21.54
N VAL A 311 -16.92 -9.29 20.40
CA VAL A 311 -18.28 -8.89 20.00
C VAL A 311 -19.25 -9.74 20.81
N THR A 312 -19.95 -9.10 21.76
CA THR A 312 -21.03 -9.74 22.51
C THR A 312 -22.29 -8.90 22.33
N GLY A 313 -23.31 -9.46 21.66
CA GLY A 313 -24.64 -8.84 21.54
C GLY A 313 -24.69 -7.51 20.79
N GLY A 314 -23.96 -7.36 19.67
CA GLY A 314 -24.05 -6.17 18.82
C GLY A 314 -23.40 -4.89 19.39
N LYS A 315 -22.74 -4.96 20.54
CA LYS A 315 -21.92 -3.87 21.10
C LYS A 315 -20.44 -4.23 21.03
N ILE A 316 -19.64 -3.33 20.46
CA ILE A 316 -18.17 -3.43 20.49
C ILE A 316 -17.72 -2.85 21.85
N MET A 317 -17.15 -3.70 22.70
CA MET A 317 -16.55 -3.30 23.98
C MET A 317 -15.03 -3.50 23.89
N LEU A 318 -14.27 -2.43 24.09
CA LEU A 318 -12.83 -2.52 24.35
C LEU A 318 -12.64 -2.96 25.80
N LYS A 319 -12.37 -4.24 26.04
CA LYS A 319 -11.98 -4.74 27.37
C LYS A 319 -10.47 -4.61 27.54
N TYR A 320 -10.04 -3.66 28.35
CA TYR A 320 -8.71 -3.66 28.94
C TYR A 320 -8.72 -4.63 30.12
N VAL A 321 -8.02 -5.76 30.02
CA VAL A 321 -7.86 -6.67 31.15
C VAL A 321 -6.87 -6.02 32.12
N ALA A 322 -7.37 -5.43 33.21
CA ALA A 322 -6.58 -5.23 34.42
C ALA A 322 -6.27 -6.62 34.99
N ALA A 323 -4.99 -6.92 35.18
CA ALA A 323 -4.52 -8.03 35.98
C ALA A 323 -3.88 -7.42 37.22
#